data_AF-A0A956H8N0-F1
#
_entry.id   AF-A0A956H8N0-F1
#
_cell.length_a   1.000
_cell.length_b   1.000
_cell.length_c   1.000
_cell.angle_alpha   90.00
_cell.angle_beta   90.00
_cell.angle_gamma   90.00
#
_symmetry.space_group_name_H-M   'P 1'
#
loop_
_entity.id
_entity.type
_entity.pdbx_description
1 polymer ?
#
loop_
_entity_poly.entity_id
_entity_poly.type
_entity_poly.pdbx_seq_one_letter_code
_entity_poly.pdbx_strand_id
1 'polypeptide(L)'
;HVTYGLDRLNAETSAWMRGAGASPELLHLPDSPVWTRVYSAPGKEPACAVLDEALAAMGAKRMVVGHTVHTEGIQSACDDRIWMIDVGLAKYYQGPTQVLEIRGDAVTVLKG
;
A
#
# COMPACT_ATOMS: atom_id res chain seq x y z
N HIS A 1 3.30 13.26 -6.10
CA HIS A 1 2.57 12.93 -4.85
C HIS A 1 3.28 13.39 -3.58
N VAL A 2 4.61 13.25 -3.46
CA VAL A 2 5.33 13.63 -2.23
C VAL A 2 5.28 15.15 -1.92
N THR A 3 5.25 16.01 -2.94
CA THR A 3 5.21 17.48 -2.81
C THR A 3 3.90 18.05 -2.27
N TYR A 4 2.80 17.30 -2.31
CA TYR A 4 1.55 17.69 -1.63
C TYR A 4 1.69 17.62 -0.10
N GLY A 5 2.62 16.77 0.37
CA GLY A 5 2.83 16.43 1.76
C GLY A 5 1.85 15.34 2.22
N LEU A 6 2.37 14.19 2.65
CA LEU A 6 1.54 13.12 3.23
C LEU A 6 0.75 13.62 4.44
N ASP A 7 1.34 14.48 5.27
CA ASP A 7 0.70 15.06 6.44
C ASP A 7 -0.52 15.92 6.09
N ARG A 8 -0.40 16.72 5.01
CA ARG A 8 -1.51 17.53 4.52
C ARG A 8 -2.65 16.65 4.01
N LEU A 9 -2.33 15.66 3.17
CA LEU A 9 -3.33 14.72 2.66
C LEU A 9 -4.03 13.98 3.80
N ASN A 10 -3.29 13.55 4.81
CA ASN A 10 -3.83 12.91 6.00
C ASN A 10 -4.76 13.84 6.79
N ALA A 11 -4.36 15.09 7.00
CA ALA A 11 -5.17 16.07 7.73
C ALA A 11 -6.50 16.39 7.01
N GLU A 12 -6.44 16.65 5.70
CA GLU A 12 -7.63 16.95 4.89
C GLU A 12 -8.54 15.72 4.77
N THR A 13 -7.98 14.53 4.56
CA THR A 13 -8.75 13.27 4.51
C THR A 13 -9.43 13.01 5.86
N SER A 14 -8.73 13.21 6.98
CA SER A 14 -9.30 13.06 8.32
C SER A 14 -10.43 14.06 8.60
N ALA A 15 -10.30 15.30 8.14
CA ALA A 15 -11.35 16.31 8.27
C ALA A 15 -12.57 15.90 7.43
N TRP A 16 -12.38 15.48 6.19
CA TRP A 16 -13.44 15.01 5.32
C TRP A 16 -14.19 13.81 5.89
N MET A 17 -13.48 12.77 6.34
CA MET A 17 -14.09 11.57 6.92
C MET A 17 -14.89 11.86 8.20
N ARG A 18 -14.58 12.95 8.91
CA ARG A 18 -15.34 13.44 10.07
C ARG A 18 -16.46 14.42 9.71
N GLY A 19 -16.70 14.69 8.43
CA GLY A 19 -17.70 15.66 7.97
C GLY A 19 -17.32 17.13 8.19
N ALA A 20 -16.04 17.41 8.49
CA ALA A 20 -15.52 18.73 8.82
C ALA A 20 -14.72 19.38 7.68
N GLY A 21 -14.73 18.79 6.48
CA GLY A 21 -13.97 19.29 5.33
C GLY A 21 -14.43 18.68 4.00
N ALA A 22 -13.96 19.27 2.90
CA ALA A 22 -14.17 18.72 1.56
C ALA A 22 -13.24 17.53 1.31
N SER A 23 -13.68 16.59 0.47
CA SER A 23 -12.84 15.48 0.04
C SER A 23 -11.66 16.00 -0.80
N PRO A 24 -10.41 15.62 -0.51
CA PRO A 24 -9.27 16.01 -1.34
C PRO A 24 -9.42 15.44 -2.76
N GLU A 25 -9.30 16.30 -3.78
CA GLU A 25 -9.38 15.89 -5.19
C GLU A 25 -8.36 14.78 -5.52
N LEU A 26 -7.18 14.84 -4.90
CA LEU A 26 -6.12 13.86 -5.06
C LEU A 26 -6.59 12.42 -4.76
N LEU A 27 -7.54 12.20 -3.85
CA LEU A 27 -8.04 10.85 -3.52
C LEU A 27 -8.88 10.22 -4.64
N HIS A 28 -9.40 11.03 -5.56
CA HIS A 28 -10.28 10.57 -6.64
C HIS A 28 -9.53 10.29 -7.94
N LEU A 29 -8.24 10.60 -7.98
CA LEU A 29 -7.41 10.36 -9.16
C LEU A 29 -7.08 8.87 -9.29
N PRO A 30 -7.04 8.32 -10.52
CA PRO A 30 -6.69 6.92 -10.76
C PRO A 30 -5.30 6.55 -10.21
N ASP A 31 -4.34 7.48 -10.33
CA ASP A 31 -2.97 7.29 -9.86
C ASP A 31 -2.76 7.75 -8.41
N SER A 32 -3.85 8.02 -7.68
CA SER A 32 -3.78 8.40 -6.29
C SER A 32 -3.20 7.30 -5.40
N PRO A 33 -2.67 7.64 -4.20
CA PRO A 33 -2.16 6.66 -3.25
C PRO A 33 -3.17 5.57 -2.83
N VAL A 34 -4.47 5.81 -3.00
CA VAL A 34 -5.54 4.87 -2.60
C VAL A 34 -6.10 4.04 -3.75
N TRP A 35 -5.83 4.40 -5.00
CA TRP A 35 -6.32 3.70 -6.20
C TRP A 35 -5.22 3.06 -7.04
N THR A 36 -4.00 3.58 -6.97
CA THR A 36 -2.91 3.10 -7.82
C THR A 36 -2.59 1.62 -7.57
N ARG A 37 -2.28 0.91 -8.65
CA ARG A 37 -1.85 -0.50 -8.64
C ARG A 37 -0.45 -0.69 -9.17
N VAL A 38 0.29 0.41 -9.36
CA VAL A 38 1.63 0.41 -9.97
C VAL A 38 2.64 -0.50 -9.25
N TYR A 39 2.41 -0.78 -7.96
CA TYR A 39 3.28 -1.64 -7.15
C TYR A 39 2.78 -3.08 -6.99
N SER A 40 1.54 -3.37 -7.41
CA SER A 40 0.86 -4.62 -7.04
C SER A 40 -0.04 -5.20 -8.13
N ALA A 41 0.04 -4.70 -9.36
CA ALA A 41 -0.81 -5.16 -10.45
C ALA A 41 -0.54 -6.65 -10.77
N PRO A 42 -1.55 -7.54 -10.80
CA PRO A 42 -1.33 -8.96 -11.04
C PRO A 42 -0.70 -9.21 -12.42
N GLY A 43 0.29 -10.09 -12.45
CA GLY A 43 1.01 -10.44 -13.68
C GLY A 43 1.93 -9.33 -14.22
N LYS A 44 2.22 -8.30 -13.43
CA LYS A 44 3.18 -7.24 -13.76
C LYS A 44 4.22 -7.10 -12.66
N GLU A 45 5.46 -6.88 -13.08
CA GLU A 45 6.52 -6.50 -12.14
C GLU A 45 6.23 -5.13 -11.51
N PRO A 46 6.41 -4.98 -10.19
CA PRO A 46 6.27 -3.68 -9.54
C PRO A 46 7.25 -2.65 -10.11
N ALA A 47 6.85 -1.38 -10.16
CA ALA A 47 7.72 -0.29 -10.60
C ALA A 47 8.80 0.05 -9.55
N CYS A 48 9.83 -0.80 -9.42
CA CYS A 48 10.84 -0.67 -8.35
C CYS A 48 11.58 0.68 -8.37
N ALA A 49 11.83 1.30 -9.54
CA ALA A 49 12.47 2.62 -9.60
C ALA A 49 11.59 3.72 -8.98
N VAL A 50 10.28 3.68 -9.24
CA VAL A 50 9.30 4.63 -8.67
C VAL A 50 9.16 4.40 -7.17
N LEU A 51 9.17 3.13 -6.74
CA LEU A 51 9.19 2.76 -5.34
C LEU A 51 10.40 3.35 -4.61
N ASP A 52 11.58 3.27 -5.21
CA ASP A 52 12.82 3.79 -4.62
C ASP A 52 12.79 5.29 -4.43
N GLU A 53 12.30 6.04 -5.42
CA GLU A 53 12.10 7.47 -5.30
C GLU A 53 11.12 7.81 -4.16
N ALA A 54 10.01 7.06 -4.06
CA ALA A 54 9.02 7.27 -3.01
C ALA A 54 9.58 6.97 -1.61
N LEU A 55 10.32 5.86 -1.45
CA LEU A 55 10.94 5.48 -0.18
C LEU A 55 12.02 6.47 0.24
N ALA A 56 12.87 6.90 -0.69
CA ALA A 56 13.91 7.90 -0.43
C ALA A 56 13.30 9.23 0.02
N ALA A 57 12.27 9.71 -0.68
CA ALA A 57 11.61 10.96 -0.34
C ALA A 57 10.87 10.90 1.01
N MET A 58 10.46 9.71 1.44
CA MET A 58 9.80 9.47 2.74
C MET A 58 10.78 9.10 3.87
N GLY A 59 12.06 8.87 3.58
CA GLY A 59 13.02 8.33 4.56
C GLY A 59 12.63 6.95 5.10
N ALA A 60 11.92 6.13 4.29
CA ALA A 60 11.38 4.84 4.68
C ALA A 60 12.19 3.67 4.12
N LYS A 61 12.17 2.52 4.81
CA LYS A 61 12.85 1.29 4.34
C LYS A 61 12.01 0.44 3.39
N ARG A 62 10.69 0.46 3.58
CA ARG A 62 9.74 -0.47 2.94
C ARG A 62 8.39 0.19 2.76
N MET A 63 7.64 -0.29 1.77
CA MET A 63 6.25 0.05 1.53
C MET A 63 5.38 -1.20 1.70
N VAL A 64 4.23 -1.05 2.33
CA VAL A 64 3.22 -2.11 2.51
C VAL A 64 1.94 -1.63 1.86
N VAL A 65 1.39 -2.40 0.93
CA VAL A 65 0.20 -2.05 0.14
C VAL A 65 -0.87 -3.13 0.21
N GLY A 66 -2.13 -2.70 0.15
CA GLY A 66 -3.29 -3.58 -0.05
C GLY A 66 -4.00 -3.23 -1.35
N HIS A 67 -5.34 -3.24 -1.33
CA HIS A 67 -6.25 -2.82 -2.42
C HIS A 67 -6.26 -3.73 -3.67
N THR A 68 -5.11 -4.31 -4.01
CA THR A 68 -5.00 -5.33 -5.06
C THR A 68 -4.95 -6.70 -4.43
N VAL A 69 -5.93 -7.53 -4.76
CA VAL A 69 -6.11 -8.85 -4.16
C VAL A 69 -5.12 -9.86 -4.74
N HIS A 70 -4.42 -10.56 -3.85
CA HIS A 70 -3.47 -11.65 -4.09
C HIS A 70 -3.93 -12.90 -3.34
N THR A 71 -4.77 -13.73 -3.97
CA THR A 71 -5.36 -14.92 -3.32
C THR A 71 -4.35 -16.04 -3.08
N GLU A 72 -3.17 -15.97 -3.69
CA GLU A 72 -2.01 -16.83 -3.45
C GLU A 72 -1.34 -16.58 -2.08
N GLY A 73 -1.65 -15.45 -1.43
CA GLY A 73 -1.05 -15.01 -0.17
C GLY A 73 -0.17 -13.77 -0.33
N ILE A 74 0.46 -13.34 0.77
CA ILE A 74 1.30 -12.14 0.83
C ILE A 74 2.48 -12.30 -0.14
N GLN A 75 2.66 -11.30 -1.00
CA GLN A 75 3.77 -11.23 -1.96
C GLN A 75 4.78 -10.16 -1.53
N SER A 76 6.07 -10.40 -1.83
CA SER A 76 7.12 -9.37 -1.75
C SER A 76 7.86 -9.26 -3.07
N ALA A 77 8.42 -8.08 -3.33
CA ALA A 77 9.22 -7.81 -4.52
C ALA A 77 10.22 -6.68 -4.24
N CYS A 78 11.02 -6.33 -5.25
CA CYS A 78 12.06 -5.30 -5.17
C CYS A 78 12.96 -5.49 -3.94
N ASP A 79 13.49 -6.71 -3.73
CA ASP A 79 14.34 -7.04 -2.57
C ASP A 79 13.68 -6.71 -1.21
N ASP A 80 12.43 -7.16 -1.03
CA ASP A 80 11.61 -6.94 0.18
C ASP A 80 11.34 -5.46 0.52
N ARG A 81 11.51 -4.54 -0.43
CA ARG A 81 11.14 -3.12 -0.29
C ARG A 81 9.65 -2.87 -0.48
N ILE A 82 8.92 -3.77 -1.15
CA ILE A 82 7.45 -3.71 -1.28
C ILE A 82 6.82 -5.02 -0.80
N TRP A 83 5.73 -4.89 -0.04
CA TRP A 83 4.93 -6.00 0.47
C TRP A 83 3.45 -5.80 0.11
N MET A 84 2.87 -6.77 -0.59
CA MET A 84 1.47 -6.77 -1.01
C MET A 84 0.69 -7.70 -0.09
N ILE A 85 -0.13 -7.12 0.79
CA ILE A 85 -0.73 -7.84 1.93
C ILE A 85 -2.22 -8.10 1.80
N ASP A 86 -2.87 -7.59 0.76
CA ASP A 86 -4.29 -7.88 0.54
C ASP A 86 -4.43 -9.29 -0.04
N VAL A 87 -4.54 -10.25 0.86
CA VAL A 87 -4.67 -11.67 0.53
C VAL A 87 -6.09 -12.08 0.13
N GLY A 88 -7.03 -11.14 0.02
CA GLY A 88 -8.44 -11.48 -0.19
C GLY A 88 -9.09 -12.15 1.03
N LEU A 89 -8.85 -11.61 2.23
CA LEU A 89 -9.35 -12.18 3.50
C LEU A 89 -10.89 -12.27 3.56
N ALA A 90 -11.59 -11.39 2.84
CA ALA A 90 -13.05 -11.43 2.81
C ALA A 90 -13.54 -12.74 2.17
N LYS A 91 -14.61 -13.31 2.74
CA LYS A 91 -15.24 -14.58 2.28
C LYS A 91 -15.49 -14.64 0.77
N TYR A 92 -15.76 -13.50 0.13
CA TYR A 92 -15.95 -13.39 -1.31
C TYR A 92 -14.73 -13.88 -2.11
N TYR A 93 -13.52 -13.51 -1.70
CA TYR A 93 -12.28 -13.84 -2.40
C TYR A 93 -11.72 -15.20 -2.02
N GLN A 94 -12.11 -15.74 -0.85
CA GLN A 94 -11.69 -17.05 -0.36
C GLN A 94 -10.16 -17.18 -0.23
N GLY A 95 -9.48 -16.06 0.03
CA GLY A 95 -8.05 -16.02 0.22
C GLY A 95 -7.61 -16.59 1.56
N PRO A 96 -6.31 -16.88 1.73
CA PRO A 96 -5.77 -17.45 2.96
C PRO A 96 -5.79 -16.43 4.10
N THR A 97 -5.74 -16.91 5.34
CA THR A 97 -5.43 -16.05 6.50
C THR A 97 -3.92 -15.96 6.67
N GLN A 98 -3.36 -14.77 6.47
CA GLN A 98 -1.94 -14.50 6.64
C GLN A 98 -1.69 -13.15 7.32
N VAL A 99 -0.56 -13.05 8.02
CA VAL A 99 -0.14 -11.83 8.74
C VAL A 99 1.28 -11.48 8.34
N LEU A 100 1.51 -10.20 8.03
CA LEU A 100 2.86 -9.65 7.89
C LEU A 100 3.35 -9.18 9.26
N GLU A 101 4.33 -9.87 9.82
CA GLU A 101 5.01 -9.46 11.05
C GLU A 101 6.30 -8.69 10.70
N ILE A 102 6.48 -7.51 11.31
CA ILE A 102 7.69 -6.69 11.18
C ILE A 102 8.27 -6.46 12.57
N ARG A 103 9.49 -6.98 12.82
CA ARG A 103 10.22 -6.82 14.08
C ARG A 103 11.60 -6.23 13.80
N GLY A 104 11.72 -4.92 13.96
CA GLY A 104 12.93 -4.19 13.58
C GLY A 104 13.19 -4.34 12.09
N ASP A 105 14.31 -4.98 11.73
CA ASP A 105 14.66 -5.25 10.33
C ASP A 105 14.13 -6.58 9.79
N ALA A 106 13.62 -7.47 10.64
CA ALA A 106 13.07 -8.75 10.23
C ALA A 106 11.61 -8.59 9.76
N VAL A 107 11.29 -9.24 8.64
CA VAL A 107 9.93 -9.35 8.11
C VAL A 107 9.58 -10.83 7.95
N THR A 108 8.40 -11.24 8.38
CA THR A 108 7.98 -12.65 8.36
C THR A 108 6.50 -12.76 8.02
N VAL A 109 6.15 -13.71 7.15
CA VAL A 109 4.76 -14.06 6.85
C VAL A 109 4.32 -15.20 7.76
N LEU A 110 3.38 -14.92 8.65
CA LEU A 110 2.72 -15.93 9.47
C LEU A 110 1.49 -16.46 8.71
N LYS A 111 1.34 -17.78 8.66
CA LYS A 111 0.25 -18.47 7.95
C LYS A 111 -0.68 -19.13 8.97
N GLY A 112 -1.98 -18.93 8.80
CA GLY A 112 -3.04 -19.57 9.59
C GLY A 112 -3.38 -20.98 9.10
#